data_AF-A0A8T2SVW4-F1
#
_entry.id   AF-A0A8T2SVW4-F1
#
_cell.length_a   1.000
_cell.length_b   1.000
_cell.length_c   1.000
_cell.angle_alpha   90.00
_cell.angle_beta   90.00
_cell.angle_gamma   90.00
#
_symmetry.space_group_name_H-M   'P 1'
#
loop_
_entity.id
_entity.type
_entity.pdbx_description
1 polymer ?
#
loop_
_entity_poly.entity_id
_entity_poly.type
_entity_poly.pdbx_seq_one_letter_code
_entity_poly.pdbx_strand_id
1 'polypeptide(L)'
;MAVRCQRIGCNSTFTDESNTEDSCRYHPGPLFHDGGKEWKCCKQRSHDFSLFMDIPGCTTGKHTSEKPQPLFTSSAKKPTITPIGSINTTTVTREACPRCRQGFFCSDHGSQPTVKSIPQLYMQTPSISNAVKKSEPEEIGNERPRVADFNAKQTCKNCKKTFTESVNHDTACLYHPGPPIFHDRSRGWSCCNIHVKEFDEFLEIPPCTKGWHCGS
;
A
#
# COMPACT_ATOMS: atom_id res chain seq x y z
N MET A 1 17.11 10.73 -37.15
CA MET A 1 16.25 10.97 -35.97
C MET A 1 16.94 10.38 -34.75
N ALA A 2 16.94 11.06 -33.60
CA ALA A 2 17.52 10.53 -32.38
C ALA A 2 16.52 9.63 -31.65
N VAL A 3 16.91 8.41 -31.31
CA VAL A 3 16.09 7.41 -30.64
C VAL A 3 16.62 7.17 -29.24
N ARG A 4 15.74 6.99 -28.24
CA ARG A 4 16.15 6.69 -26.86
C ARG A 4 16.60 5.23 -26.74
N CYS A 5 17.73 5.01 -26.09
CA CYS A 5 18.19 3.67 -25.78
C CYS A 5 17.23 2.97 -24.80
N GLN A 6 16.90 1.71 -25.08
CA GLN A 6 16.03 0.89 -24.22
C GLN A 6 16.80 -0.07 -23.31
N ARG A 7 18.14 -0.02 -23.31
CA ARG A 7 18.94 -0.87 -22.41
C ARG A 7 18.93 -0.35 -21.00
N ILE A 8 18.87 -1.28 -20.05
CA ILE A 8 18.75 -0.99 -18.63
C ILE A 8 20.03 -0.30 -18.15
N GLY A 9 19.90 0.87 -17.51
CA GLY A 9 21.03 1.69 -17.08
C GLY A 9 21.56 2.65 -18.15
N CYS A 10 20.97 2.69 -19.36
CA CYS A 10 21.27 3.70 -20.37
C CYS A 10 20.07 4.60 -20.62
N ASN A 11 20.23 5.91 -20.38
CA ASN A 11 19.19 6.92 -20.63
C ASN A 11 19.51 7.83 -21.82
N SER A 12 20.57 7.54 -22.58
CA SER A 12 21.01 8.35 -23.70
C SER A 12 20.12 8.15 -24.93
N THR A 13 20.01 9.21 -25.73
CA THR A 13 19.52 9.13 -27.11
C THR A 13 20.68 8.92 -28.07
N PHE A 14 20.44 8.24 -29.18
CA PHE A 14 21.45 7.92 -30.17
C PHE A 14 20.88 8.05 -31.58
N THR A 15 21.77 8.24 -32.55
CA THR A 15 21.46 8.12 -33.98
C THR A 15 22.20 6.91 -34.53
N ASP A 16 21.73 6.32 -35.64
CA ASP A 16 22.40 5.15 -36.23
C ASP A 16 23.87 5.46 -36.61
N GLU A 17 24.16 6.71 -36.95
CA GLU A 17 25.49 7.21 -37.33
C GLU A 17 26.45 7.36 -36.14
N SER A 18 25.93 7.61 -34.92
CA SER A 18 26.73 7.80 -33.70
C SER A 18 26.83 6.53 -32.83
N ASN A 19 26.26 5.42 -33.29
CA ASN A 19 26.11 4.18 -32.54
C ASN A 19 27.34 3.26 -32.64
N THR A 20 28.41 3.60 -31.92
CA THR A 20 29.62 2.77 -31.83
C THR A 20 29.49 1.67 -30.76
N GLU A 21 30.39 0.68 -30.79
CA GLU A 21 30.33 -0.47 -29.86
C GLU A 21 30.58 -0.12 -28.39
N ASP A 22 31.10 1.08 -28.09
CA ASP A 22 31.38 1.52 -26.73
C ASP A 22 30.50 2.70 -26.28
N SER A 23 29.57 3.15 -27.11
CA SER A 23 28.79 4.36 -26.85
C SER A 23 27.72 4.17 -25.76
N CYS A 24 27.27 2.94 -25.51
CA CYS A 24 26.23 2.65 -24.52
C CYS A 24 26.76 1.81 -23.36
N ARG A 25 26.62 2.34 -22.14
CA ARG A 25 26.86 1.60 -20.91
C ARG A 25 25.54 1.12 -20.31
N TYR A 26 25.42 -0.19 -20.07
CA TYR A 26 24.17 -0.81 -19.63
C TYR A 26 24.40 -2.06 -18.76
N HIS A 27 23.33 -2.58 -18.18
CA HIS A 27 23.30 -3.89 -17.53
C HIS A 27 22.48 -4.89 -18.37
N PRO A 28 22.98 -6.12 -18.61
CA PRO A 28 22.27 -7.11 -19.40
C PRO A 28 21.05 -7.71 -18.68
N GLY A 29 21.00 -7.62 -17.34
CA GLY A 29 19.79 -8.01 -16.60
C GLY A 29 19.96 -8.08 -15.07
N PRO A 30 18.88 -7.82 -14.33
CA PRO A 30 18.84 -7.98 -12.88
C PRO A 30 18.68 -9.46 -12.45
N LEU A 31 19.06 -9.75 -11.21
CA LEU A 31 18.89 -11.01 -10.50
C LEU A 31 18.30 -10.70 -9.12
N PHE A 32 17.17 -11.33 -8.82
CA PHE A 32 16.48 -11.17 -7.55
C PHE A 32 16.69 -12.44 -6.72
N HIS A 33 17.36 -12.32 -5.58
CA HIS A 33 17.59 -13.41 -4.63
C HIS A 33 17.61 -12.86 -3.20
N ASP A 34 17.04 -13.62 -2.24
CA ASP A 34 17.09 -13.30 -0.80
C ASP A 34 16.60 -11.88 -0.43
N GLY A 35 15.54 -11.41 -1.10
CA GLY A 35 15.00 -10.06 -0.91
C GLY A 35 15.90 -8.92 -1.41
N GLY A 36 17.08 -9.22 -1.95
CA GLY A 36 18.02 -8.30 -2.56
C GLY A 36 17.89 -8.23 -4.08
N LYS A 37 18.29 -7.07 -4.64
CA LYS A 37 18.36 -6.83 -6.08
C LYS A 37 19.83 -6.77 -6.47
N GLU A 38 20.29 -7.66 -7.35
CA GLU A 38 21.69 -7.77 -7.77
C GLU A 38 21.81 -7.75 -9.30
N TRP A 39 22.84 -7.11 -9.86
CA TRP A 39 23.11 -7.18 -11.30
C TRP A 39 23.91 -8.43 -11.66
N LYS A 40 23.46 -9.18 -12.68
CA LYS A 40 24.17 -10.40 -13.13
C LYS A 40 25.60 -10.11 -13.60
N CYS A 41 25.85 -8.94 -14.18
CA CYS A 41 27.12 -8.61 -14.82
C CYS A 41 28.22 -8.15 -13.86
N CYS A 42 27.90 -7.34 -12.84
CA CYS A 42 28.89 -6.72 -11.96
C CYS A 42 28.68 -7.03 -10.48
N LYS A 43 27.67 -7.83 -10.13
CA LYS A 43 27.37 -8.24 -8.74
C LYS A 43 27.08 -7.09 -7.77
N GLN A 44 26.90 -5.88 -8.29
CA GLN A 44 26.40 -4.78 -7.48
C GLN A 44 24.97 -5.07 -7.05
N ARG A 45 24.69 -4.83 -5.76
CA ARG A 45 23.41 -5.12 -5.14
C ARG A 45 22.90 -3.94 -4.34
N SER A 46 21.58 -3.85 -4.22
CA SER A 46 20.91 -2.91 -3.33
C SER A 46 19.62 -3.55 -2.79
N HIS A 47 19.28 -3.21 -1.55
CA HIS A 47 17.97 -3.54 -0.97
C HIS A 47 16.91 -2.51 -1.35
N ASP A 48 17.30 -1.29 -1.71
CA ASP A 48 16.41 -0.24 -2.22
C ASP A 48 16.29 -0.30 -3.76
N PHE A 49 15.07 -0.07 -4.29
CA PHE A 49 14.80 -0.17 -5.72
C PHE A 49 15.31 1.03 -6.53
N SER A 50 15.22 2.24 -5.99
CA SER A 50 15.72 3.44 -6.67
C SER A 50 17.23 3.37 -6.80
N LEU A 51 17.92 3.13 -5.68
CA LEU A 51 19.37 2.96 -5.66
C LEU A 51 19.84 1.84 -6.57
N PHE A 52 19.06 0.76 -6.70
CA PHE A 52 19.37 -0.32 -7.63
C PHE A 52 19.33 0.12 -9.10
N MET A 53 18.32 0.89 -9.50
CA MET A 53 18.18 1.43 -10.85
C MET A 53 19.22 2.50 -11.17
N ASP A 54 19.70 3.23 -10.16
CA ASP A 54 20.71 4.29 -10.28
C ASP A 54 22.14 3.73 -10.45
N ILE A 55 22.36 2.43 -10.22
CA ILE A 55 23.67 1.80 -10.43
C ILE A 55 24.07 1.91 -11.91
N PRO A 56 25.21 2.56 -12.24
CA PRO A 56 25.62 2.79 -13.62
C PRO A 56 25.91 1.47 -14.35
N GLY A 57 25.55 1.43 -15.63
CA GLY A 57 25.77 0.27 -16.50
C GLY A 57 27.21 -0.23 -16.50
N CYS A 58 27.38 -1.54 -16.30
CA CYS A 58 28.69 -2.15 -16.19
C CYS A 58 29.28 -2.62 -17.54
N THR A 59 28.42 -2.88 -18.53
CA THR A 59 28.77 -3.45 -19.83
C THR A 59 28.69 -2.37 -20.92
N THR A 60 29.58 -2.42 -21.91
CA THR A 60 29.55 -1.55 -23.11
C THR A 60 28.95 -2.29 -24.31
N GLY A 61 28.37 -1.53 -25.26
CA GLY A 61 27.81 -2.06 -26.50
C GLY A 61 27.24 -0.94 -27.38
N LYS A 62 26.60 -1.29 -28.50
CA LYS A 62 25.80 -0.37 -29.34
C LYS A 62 24.42 -0.08 -28.77
N HIS A 63 23.97 1.16 -28.67
CA HIS A 63 22.59 1.44 -28.26
C HIS A 63 21.57 0.66 -29.11
N THR A 64 20.48 0.25 -28.48
CA THR A 64 19.33 -0.35 -29.17
C THR A 64 18.05 0.38 -28.79
N SER A 65 17.15 0.49 -29.76
CA SER A 65 15.77 0.98 -29.60
C SER A 65 14.80 -0.16 -29.29
N GLU A 66 15.26 -1.41 -29.23
CA GLU A 66 14.44 -2.57 -28.88
C GLU A 66 14.53 -2.84 -27.39
N LYS A 67 13.38 -3.14 -26.76
CA LYS A 67 13.32 -3.52 -25.36
C LYS A 67 13.99 -4.88 -25.18
N PRO A 68 15.06 -5.00 -24.37
CA PRO A 68 15.66 -6.29 -24.09
C PRO A 68 14.61 -7.24 -23.51
N GLN A 69 14.39 -8.37 -24.17
CA GLN A 69 13.51 -9.41 -23.64
C GLN A 69 14.14 -9.95 -22.35
N PRO A 70 13.38 -10.02 -21.24
CA PRO A 70 13.89 -10.68 -20.05
C PRO A 70 14.15 -12.14 -20.39
N LEU A 71 15.43 -12.52 -20.46
CA LEU A 71 15.85 -13.92 -20.50
C LEU A 71 15.53 -14.53 -19.13
N PHE A 72 14.26 -14.90 -18.94
CA PHE A 72 13.88 -15.86 -17.92
C PHE A 72 14.51 -17.17 -18.34
N THR A 73 15.72 -17.43 -17.86
CA THR A 73 16.29 -18.77 -17.88
C THR A 73 15.42 -19.61 -16.97
N SER A 74 14.36 -20.19 -17.53
CA SER A 74 13.67 -21.35 -16.99
C SER A 74 14.65 -22.53 -17.06
N SER A 75 15.64 -22.53 -16.17
CA SER A 75 16.31 -23.78 -15.81
C SER A 75 15.30 -24.62 -15.04
N ALA A 76 14.45 -25.30 -15.81
CA ALA A 76 13.60 -26.39 -15.34
C ALA A 76 14.51 -27.51 -14.83
N LYS A 77 14.92 -27.44 -13.56
CA LYS A 77 15.30 -28.64 -12.83
C LYS A 77 14.00 -29.36 -12.49
N LYS A 78 13.68 -30.35 -13.32
CA LYS A 78 12.67 -31.38 -13.08
C LYS A 78 12.82 -31.91 -11.65
N PRO A 79 11.85 -31.77 -10.75
CA PRO A 79 11.90 -32.46 -9.48
C PRO A 79 11.60 -33.94 -9.74
N THR A 80 12.64 -34.76 -9.64
CA THR A 80 12.49 -36.22 -9.54
C THR A 80 11.79 -36.53 -8.23
N ILE A 81 10.54 -36.98 -8.32
CA ILE A 81 9.77 -37.50 -7.19
C ILE A 81 10.32 -38.88 -6.86
N THR A 82 11.05 -39.00 -5.76
CA THR A 82 11.24 -40.27 -5.05
C THR A 82 10.15 -40.37 -3.97
N PRO A 83 9.36 -41.46 -3.93
CA PRO A 83 8.43 -41.70 -2.83
C PRO A 83 9.16 -42.33 -1.64
N ILE A 84 8.46 -42.39 -0.49
CA ILE A 84 8.81 -42.93 0.84
C ILE A 84 9.17 -41.81 1.84
N GLY A 85 8.42 -41.55 2.90
CA GLY A 85 7.26 -42.25 3.43
C GLY A 85 6.51 -41.41 4.47
N SER A 86 5.25 -41.76 4.68
CA SER A 86 4.39 -41.26 5.74
C SER A 86 5.00 -41.52 7.11
N ILE A 87 5.29 -40.46 7.87
CA ILE A 87 5.39 -40.53 9.34
C ILE A 87 4.79 -39.24 9.93
N ASN A 88 3.54 -39.40 10.36
CA ASN A 88 2.90 -38.90 11.58
C ASN A 88 3.08 -37.43 12.00
N THR A 89 1.94 -36.74 11.95
CA THR A 89 1.46 -35.73 12.90
C THR A 89 2.17 -35.84 14.26
N THR A 90 3.21 -35.04 14.44
CA THR A 90 3.79 -34.77 15.75
C THR A 90 3.56 -33.29 16.00
N THR A 91 2.77 -33.02 17.02
CA THR A 91 2.58 -31.72 17.66
C THR A 91 3.94 -31.10 17.97
N VAL A 92 4.43 -30.27 17.05
CA VAL A 92 5.62 -29.45 17.30
C VAL A 92 5.22 -28.39 18.32
N THR A 93 5.87 -28.40 19.48
CA THR A 93 5.58 -27.37 20.49
C THR A 93 6.14 -26.03 20.02
N ARG A 94 5.58 -24.93 20.54
CA ARG A 94 5.92 -23.54 20.14
C ARG A 94 7.43 -23.26 20.18
N GLU A 95 8.17 -23.93 21.06
CA GLU A 95 9.61 -23.76 21.29
C GLU A 95 10.47 -24.37 20.17
N ALA A 96 9.96 -25.40 19.49
CA ALA A 96 10.65 -26.07 18.38
C ALA A 96 10.32 -25.43 17.02
N CYS A 97 9.34 -24.52 16.95
CA CYS A 97 9.03 -23.77 15.73
C CYS A 97 10.01 -22.59 15.55
N PRO A 98 10.85 -22.58 14.49
CA PRO A 98 11.86 -21.54 14.28
C PRO A 98 11.25 -20.14 14.10
N ARG A 99 10.02 -20.05 13.59
CA ARG A 99 9.27 -18.77 13.49
C ARG A 99 8.82 -18.26 14.86
N CYS A 100 8.23 -19.13 15.69
CA CYS A 100 7.75 -18.75 17.01
C CYS A 100 8.88 -18.36 17.97
N ARG A 101 10.00 -19.07 17.92
CA ARG A 101 11.19 -18.75 18.74
C ARG A 101 11.79 -17.38 18.40
N GLN A 102 11.64 -16.93 17.15
CA GLN A 102 12.09 -15.62 16.70
C GLN A 102 11.05 -14.50 16.94
N GLY A 103 9.96 -14.79 17.64
CA GLY A 103 8.92 -13.81 17.97
C GLY A 103 8.00 -13.47 16.79
N PHE A 104 8.07 -14.21 15.68
CA PHE A 104 7.18 -14.02 14.54
C PHE A 104 5.89 -14.81 14.69
N PHE A 105 4.78 -14.22 14.23
CA PHE A 105 3.47 -14.85 14.23
C PHE A 105 3.45 -16.10 13.33
N CYS A 106 2.91 -17.20 13.86
CA CYS A 106 2.76 -18.47 13.16
C CYS A 106 1.30 -18.93 13.27
N SER A 107 0.67 -19.25 12.14
CA SER A 107 -0.75 -19.63 12.07
C SER A 107 -1.08 -20.93 12.81
N ASP A 108 -0.09 -21.80 13.03
CA ASP A 108 -0.27 -23.11 13.67
C ASP A 108 -0.29 -23.04 15.21
N HIS A 109 0.28 -21.97 15.79
CA HIS A 109 0.45 -21.79 17.24
C HIS A 109 -0.18 -20.49 17.75
N GLY A 110 -1.18 -19.98 17.04
CA GLY A 110 -1.87 -18.72 17.36
C GLY A 110 -2.67 -18.80 18.66
N SER A 111 -2.04 -18.50 19.79
CA SER A 111 -2.73 -18.21 21.04
C SER A 111 -2.08 -17.04 21.77
N GLN A 112 -2.96 -16.09 22.10
CA GLN A 112 -2.81 -14.75 22.65
C GLN A 112 -1.71 -14.61 23.73
N PRO A 113 -0.92 -13.53 23.73
CA PRO A 113 -0.22 -13.12 24.94
C PRO A 113 -1.26 -12.58 25.94
N THR A 114 -1.42 -13.29 27.06
CA THR A 114 -2.18 -12.83 28.23
C THR A 114 -1.45 -11.66 28.88
N VAL A 115 -1.81 -10.43 28.52
CA VAL A 115 -1.31 -9.24 29.21
C VAL A 115 -2.18 -8.95 30.41
N LYS A 116 -1.61 -9.23 31.59
CA LYS A 116 -2.12 -8.83 32.90
C LYS A 116 -1.96 -7.30 33.06
N SER A 117 -3.09 -6.62 33.26
CA SER A 117 -3.35 -5.46 34.14
C SER A 117 -2.23 -4.46 34.46
N ILE A 118 -2.48 -3.15 34.26
CA ILE A 118 -2.46 -2.03 35.26
C ILE A 118 -2.71 -0.65 34.56
N PRO A 119 -3.26 0.38 35.26
CA PRO A 119 -4.38 1.20 34.78
C PRO A 119 -4.11 2.68 34.40
N GLN A 120 -5.18 3.28 33.87
CA GLN A 120 -5.47 4.70 33.63
C GLN A 120 -4.78 5.68 34.58
N LEU A 121 -4.18 6.73 34.01
CA LEU A 121 -4.01 8.01 34.67
C LEU A 121 -4.71 9.13 33.90
N TYR A 122 -5.21 10.05 34.70
CA TYR A 122 -6.23 11.05 34.53
C TYR A 122 -5.57 12.45 34.52
N MET A 123 -6.34 13.46 34.09
CA MET A 123 -6.14 14.92 34.27
C MET A 123 -5.26 15.65 33.25
N GLN A 124 -5.42 16.94 32.99
CA GLN A 124 -6.52 17.91 33.01
C GLN A 124 -5.94 19.12 32.24
N THR A 125 -6.83 19.92 31.68
CA THR A 125 -6.60 21.25 31.10
C THR A 125 -5.79 22.19 32.00
N PRO A 126 -5.27 23.29 31.41
CA PRO A 126 -5.73 24.57 31.97
C PRO A 126 -6.23 25.56 30.92
N SER A 127 -7.35 26.18 31.29
CA SER A 127 -8.02 27.34 30.75
C SER A 127 -7.27 28.63 31.11
N ILE A 128 -7.28 29.62 30.21
CA ILE A 128 -7.14 31.04 30.59
C ILE A 128 -8.28 31.84 29.93
N SER A 129 -8.89 32.65 30.80
CA SER A 129 -10.09 33.44 30.67
C SER A 129 -9.93 34.74 29.88
N ASN A 130 -11.05 35.31 29.41
CA ASN A 130 -11.56 36.65 29.77
C ASN A 130 -12.74 36.98 28.83
N ALA A 131 -13.97 37.09 29.32
CA ALA A 131 -14.60 38.25 29.97
C ALA A 131 -15.53 39.02 29.01
N VAL A 132 -16.82 38.74 29.22
CA VAL A 132 -18.09 39.39 28.84
C VAL A 132 -18.02 40.87 28.42
N LYS A 133 -18.78 41.23 27.38
CA LYS A 133 -19.71 42.39 27.37
C LYS A 133 -20.79 42.27 26.29
N LYS A 134 -21.99 42.70 26.69
CA LYS A 134 -23.32 42.60 26.06
C LYS A 134 -23.65 43.92 25.34
N SER A 135 -24.20 43.85 24.13
CA SER A 135 -25.15 44.85 23.57
C SER A 135 -25.58 44.49 22.13
N GLU A 136 -26.88 44.25 21.94
CA GLU A 136 -27.68 44.66 20.76
C GLU A 136 -28.31 46.04 21.10
N PRO A 137 -28.85 46.88 20.18
CA PRO A 137 -29.55 46.49 18.94
C PRO A 137 -29.37 47.40 17.68
N GLU A 138 -30.03 46.94 16.60
CA GLU A 138 -30.63 47.65 15.43
C GLU A 138 -29.94 47.70 14.05
N GLU A 139 -30.83 47.59 13.05
CA GLU A 139 -30.69 47.19 11.64
C GLU A 139 -30.06 48.21 10.68
N ILE A 140 -29.50 47.73 9.56
CA ILE A 140 -30.05 47.88 8.19
C ILE A 140 -29.08 47.27 7.15
N GLY A 141 -29.59 46.34 6.33
CA GLY A 141 -29.23 46.23 4.92
C GLY A 141 -28.46 45.00 4.45
N ASN A 142 -29.20 43.97 4.02
CA ASN A 142 -28.92 42.97 2.95
C ASN A 142 -27.54 42.30 2.94
N GLU A 143 -27.39 40.97 3.08
CA GLU A 143 -27.93 39.97 2.16
C GLU A 143 -28.36 38.67 2.87
N ARG A 144 -29.39 38.03 2.29
CA ARG A 144 -30.13 36.84 2.74
C ARG A 144 -29.31 35.82 3.56
N PRO A 145 -29.80 35.36 4.72
CA PRO A 145 -29.43 34.03 5.21
C PRO A 145 -29.96 33.03 4.18
N ARG A 146 -29.07 32.30 3.51
CA ARG A 146 -29.49 31.05 2.87
C ARG A 146 -30.03 30.19 4.00
N VAL A 147 -31.37 30.09 4.07
CA VAL A 147 -32.05 29.03 4.79
C VAL A 147 -31.36 27.75 4.35
N ALA A 148 -30.52 27.18 5.22
CA ALA A 148 -30.05 25.82 5.03
C ALA A 148 -31.31 24.98 5.09
N ASP A 149 -31.82 24.64 3.92
CA ASP A 149 -33.00 23.81 3.79
C ASP A 149 -32.67 22.50 4.48
N PHE A 150 -33.28 22.29 5.65
CA PHE A 150 -33.09 21.11 6.51
C PHE A 150 -33.46 19.80 5.77
N ASN A 151 -34.23 19.91 4.68
CA ASN A 151 -34.57 18.82 3.77
C ASN A 151 -33.75 18.80 2.48
N ALA A 152 -32.72 19.65 2.34
CA ALA A 152 -31.82 19.58 1.20
C ALA A 152 -31.11 18.22 1.17
N LYS A 153 -31.28 17.50 0.05
CA LYS A 153 -30.56 16.26 -0.21
C LYS A 153 -29.10 16.59 -0.50
N GLN A 154 -28.21 16.15 0.37
CA GLN A 154 -26.76 16.24 0.23
C GLN A 154 -26.20 14.85 -0.11
N THR A 155 -25.09 14.80 -0.86
CA THR A 155 -24.40 13.53 -1.14
C THR A 155 -23.23 13.38 -0.17
N CYS A 156 -23.22 12.30 0.61
CA CYS A 156 -22.15 12.03 1.57
C CYS A 156 -20.85 11.67 0.84
N LYS A 157 -19.73 12.34 1.17
CA LYS A 157 -18.43 12.06 0.54
C LYS A 157 -17.87 10.69 0.89
N ASN A 158 -18.25 10.14 2.05
CA ASN A 158 -17.75 8.84 2.53
C ASN A 158 -18.53 7.66 1.93
N CYS A 159 -19.84 7.58 2.19
CA CYS A 159 -20.66 6.44 1.74
C CYS A 159 -21.29 6.64 0.35
N LYS A 160 -21.15 7.83 -0.26
CA LYS A 160 -21.73 8.21 -1.56
C LYS A 160 -23.27 8.18 -1.62
N LYS A 161 -23.95 7.95 -0.50
CA LYS A 161 -25.41 7.98 -0.41
C LYS A 161 -25.91 9.42 -0.25
N THR A 162 -27.10 9.68 -0.77
CA THR A 162 -27.82 10.93 -0.53
C THR A 162 -28.48 10.88 0.85
N PHE A 163 -28.39 11.97 1.60
CA PHE A 163 -28.95 12.12 2.94
C PHE A 163 -29.53 13.52 3.10
N THR A 164 -30.46 13.69 4.03
CA THR A 164 -30.92 15.00 4.50
C THR A 164 -30.41 15.21 5.91
N GLU A 165 -30.15 16.46 6.31
CA GLU A 165 -29.67 16.76 7.67
C GLU A 165 -30.69 16.33 8.73
N SER A 166 -31.98 16.30 8.37
CA SER A 166 -33.07 15.80 9.20
C SER A 166 -32.96 14.37 9.70
N VAL A 167 -32.24 13.51 9.00
CA VAL A 167 -32.04 12.09 9.36
C VAL A 167 -30.58 11.77 9.68
N ASN A 168 -29.71 12.79 9.64
CA ASN A 168 -28.29 12.64 9.92
C ASN A 168 -28.08 12.46 11.43
N HIS A 169 -27.43 11.37 11.80
CA HIS A 169 -27.11 11.05 13.18
C HIS A 169 -25.82 10.20 13.20
N ASP A 170 -25.29 9.94 14.40
CA ASP A 170 -24.00 9.28 14.63
C ASP A 170 -23.87 7.85 14.11
N THR A 171 -24.97 7.23 13.68
CA THR A 171 -24.99 5.89 13.05
C THR A 171 -25.57 5.88 11.63
N ALA A 172 -25.90 7.03 11.07
CA ALA A 172 -26.57 7.13 9.76
C ALA A 172 -25.66 6.70 8.60
N CYS A 173 -24.38 7.06 8.67
CA CYS A 173 -23.40 6.80 7.63
C CYS A 173 -22.58 5.55 7.95
N LEU A 174 -22.68 4.53 7.10
CA LEU A 174 -21.80 3.36 7.14
C LEU A 174 -20.74 3.48 6.04
N TYR A 175 -19.46 3.47 6.39
CA TYR A 175 -18.36 3.68 5.45
C TYR A 175 -17.04 3.03 5.90
N HIS A 176 -16.07 3.04 4.99
CA HIS A 176 -14.67 2.72 5.27
C HIS A 176 -13.87 4.02 5.36
N PRO A 177 -13.29 4.38 6.53
CA PRO A 177 -12.55 5.63 6.69
C PRO A 177 -11.17 5.61 6.03
N GLY A 178 -10.62 4.42 5.77
CA GLY A 178 -9.30 4.25 5.16
C GLY A 178 -9.37 4.04 3.64
N PRO A 179 -8.30 4.35 2.90
CA PRO A 179 -8.22 4.04 1.46
C PRO A 179 -8.23 2.52 1.19
N PRO A 180 -8.62 2.11 -0.03
CA PRO A 180 -8.50 0.73 -0.47
C PRO A 180 -7.03 0.33 -0.62
N ILE A 181 -6.71 -0.91 -0.27
CA ILE A 181 -5.36 -1.50 -0.29
C ILE A 181 -5.31 -2.69 -1.25
N PHE A 182 -4.20 -2.79 -1.99
CA PHE A 182 -3.98 -3.83 -2.98
C PHE A 182 -2.61 -4.47 -2.74
N HIS A 183 -2.58 -5.66 -2.15
CA HIS A 183 -1.34 -6.38 -1.84
C HIS A 183 -1.49 -7.88 -2.13
N ASP A 184 -0.45 -8.49 -2.72
CA ASP A 184 -0.37 -9.94 -2.94
C ASP A 184 -1.60 -10.55 -3.66
N ARG A 185 -2.11 -9.85 -4.67
CA ARG A 185 -3.35 -10.16 -5.41
C ARG A 185 -4.63 -10.15 -4.56
N SER A 186 -4.55 -9.68 -3.32
CA SER A 186 -5.71 -9.41 -2.47
C SER A 186 -6.07 -7.92 -2.48
N ARG A 187 -7.35 -7.65 -2.26
CA ARG A 187 -7.94 -6.31 -2.18
C ARG A 187 -8.64 -6.17 -0.84
N GLY A 188 -8.57 -5.00 -0.24
CA GLY A 188 -9.19 -4.74 1.07
C GLY A 188 -9.26 -3.25 1.36
N TRP A 189 -9.65 -2.91 2.58
CA TRP A 189 -9.66 -1.52 3.06
C TRP A 189 -8.69 -1.37 4.23
N SER A 190 -7.84 -0.35 4.22
CA SER A 190 -6.86 -0.12 5.30
C SER A 190 -7.47 0.04 6.71
N CYS A 191 -8.77 0.35 6.79
CA CYS A 191 -9.51 0.49 8.04
C CYS A 191 -10.01 -0.83 8.63
N CYS A 192 -9.99 -1.94 7.87
CA CYS A 192 -10.41 -3.25 8.38
C CYS A 192 -9.51 -4.36 7.82
N ASN A 193 -9.19 -5.37 8.63
CA ASN A 193 -8.33 -6.49 8.21
C ASN A 193 -9.05 -7.52 7.33
N ILE A 194 -9.95 -7.08 6.45
CA ILE A 194 -10.69 -7.93 5.50
C ILE A 194 -10.00 -7.80 4.15
N HIS A 195 -9.52 -8.94 3.64
CA HIS A 195 -8.82 -9.03 2.36
C HIS A 195 -9.46 -10.15 1.54
N VAL A 196 -9.83 -9.82 0.32
CA VAL A 196 -10.50 -10.72 -0.60
C VAL A 196 -9.67 -10.88 -1.86
N LYS A 197 -9.77 -12.04 -2.50
CA LYS A 197 -9.01 -12.32 -3.72
C LYS A 197 -9.72 -11.85 -4.96
N GLU A 198 -11.05 -11.88 -4.99
CA GLU A 198 -11.83 -11.45 -6.14
C GLU A 198 -12.19 -9.97 -6.08
N PHE A 199 -12.38 -9.35 -7.23
CA PHE A 199 -12.71 -7.92 -7.30
C PHE A 199 -14.16 -7.64 -6.92
N ASP A 200 -15.09 -8.50 -7.32
CA ASP A 200 -16.50 -8.33 -6.99
C ASP A 200 -16.74 -8.48 -5.49
N GLU A 201 -16.06 -9.45 -4.87
CA GLU A 201 -16.07 -9.64 -3.41
C GLU A 201 -15.53 -8.39 -2.68
N PHE A 202 -14.61 -7.63 -3.30
CA PHE A 202 -14.07 -6.40 -2.70
C PHE A 202 -15.10 -5.28 -2.68
N LEU A 203 -15.95 -5.18 -3.70
CA LEU A 203 -17.04 -4.22 -3.75
C LEU A 203 -18.15 -4.55 -2.74
N GLU A 204 -18.27 -5.83 -2.37
CA GLU A 204 -19.25 -6.33 -1.40
C GLU A 204 -18.78 -6.27 0.06
N ILE A 205 -17.50 -5.90 0.32
CA ILE A 205 -16.99 -5.78 1.70
C ILE A 205 -17.88 -4.80 2.49
N PRO A 206 -18.47 -5.24 3.62
CA PRO A 206 -19.35 -4.38 4.38
C PRO A 206 -18.58 -3.25 5.06
N PRO A 207 -19.16 -2.04 5.12
CA PRO A 207 -18.56 -0.90 5.80
C PRO A 207 -18.24 -1.22 7.27
N CYS A 208 -17.02 -0.86 7.69
CA CYS A 208 -16.53 -1.19 9.03
C CYS A 208 -16.76 -0.08 10.08
N THR A 209 -17.19 1.12 9.67
CA THR A 209 -17.38 2.28 10.56
C THR A 209 -18.77 2.88 10.38
N LYS A 210 -19.37 3.31 11.50
CA LYS A 210 -20.60 4.09 11.55
C LYS A 210 -20.31 5.51 12.02
N GLY A 211 -21.01 6.50 11.48
CA GLY A 211 -20.80 7.90 11.82
C GLY A 211 -21.88 8.81 11.25
N TRP A 212 -21.66 10.11 11.40
CA TRP A 212 -22.44 11.15 10.72
C TRP A 212 -22.11 11.16 9.22
N HIS A 213 -23.10 11.48 8.39
CA HIS A 213 -22.83 11.81 7.00
C HIS A 213 -22.05 13.13 6.92
N CYS A 214 -21.01 13.17 6.08
CA CYS A 214 -20.30 14.42 5.78
C CYS A 214 -20.83 15.01 4.47
N GLY A 215 -21.63 16.06 4.60
CA GLY A 215 -22.04 16.92 3.49
C GLY A 215 -20.89 17.84 3.06
N SER A 216 -21.05 18.44 1.88
CA SER A 216 -20.23 19.57 1.43
C SER A 216 -20.66 20.87 2.08
#